data_AF-A0A2R6KL13-F1
#
_entry.id   AF-A0A2R6KL13-F1
#
_cell.length_a   1.000
_cell.length_b   1.000
_cell.length_c   1.000
_cell.angle_alpha   90.00
_cell.angle_beta   90.00
_cell.angle_gamma   90.00
#
_symmetry.space_group_name_H-M   'P 1'
#
loop_
_entity.id
_entity.type
_entity.pdbx_description
1 polymer ?
#
loop_
_entity_poly.entity_id
_entity_poly.type
_entity_poly.pdbx_seq_one_letter_code
_entity_poly.pdbx_strand_id
1 'polypeptide(L)'
;MLASLVETAGIEGTVVELVSAHDIRTLKPARELYEHAATEVGHPPEEIAHVTCHWLDVQGAMNAGMQGIFLDRGAVQWPSFGPPPTLTVDSIDELCDRLEA
;
A
#
# COMPACT_ATOMS: atom_id res chain seq x y z
N MET A 1 -3.07 -5.74 -17.93
CA MET A 1 -1.89 -4.92 -17.62
C MET A 1 -1.31 -5.25 -16.24
N LEU A 2 -2.11 -5.28 -15.16
CA LEU A 2 -1.60 -5.75 -13.85
C LEU A 2 -1.23 -7.24 -13.87
N ALA A 3 -2.11 -8.11 -14.39
CA ALA A 3 -1.86 -9.56 -14.46
C ALA A 3 -0.54 -9.91 -15.16
N SER A 4 -0.22 -9.25 -16.29
CA SER A 4 1.04 -9.46 -17.00
C SER A 4 2.28 -9.03 -16.20
N LEU A 5 2.17 -8.05 -15.30
CA LEU A 5 3.29 -7.65 -14.43
C LEU A 5 3.57 -8.73 -13.38
N VAL A 6 2.51 -9.30 -12.80
CA VAL A 6 2.62 -10.42 -11.85
C VAL A 6 3.23 -11.64 -12.53
N GLU A 7 2.74 -12.00 -13.71
CA GLU A 7 3.25 -13.11 -14.51
C GLU A 7 4.73 -12.93 -14.86
N THR A 8 5.10 -11.74 -15.34
CA THR A 8 6.49 -11.45 -15.70
C THR A 8 7.42 -11.53 -14.49
N ALA A 9 6.94 -11.17 -13.30
CA ALA A 9 7.70 -11.24 -12.06
C ALA A 9 7.72 -12.65 -11.43
N GLY A 10 6.85 -13.57 -11.88
CA GLY A 10 6.75 -14.93 -11.33
C GLY A 10 6.21 -14.98 -9.90
N ILE A 11 5.29 -14.08 -9.54
CA ILE A 11 4.73 -13.95 -8.18
C ILE A 11 3.22 -14.26 -8.09
N GLU A 12 2.67 -14.97 -9.07
CA GLU A 12 1.24 -15.31 -9.15
C GLU A 12 0.77 -16.13 -7.94
N GLY A 13 1.65 -16.92 -7.33
CA GLY A 13 1.35 -17.70 -6.12
C GLY A 13 1.33 -16.90 -4.82
N THR A 14 1.77 -15.64 -4.85
CA THR A 14 1.90 -14.76 -3.67
C THR A 14 0.89 -13.62 -3.69
N VAL A 15 0.45 -13.19 -4.88
CA VAL A 15 -0.53 -12.10 -5.05
C VAL A 15 -1.93 -12.69 -5.17
N VAL A 16 -2.78 -12.42 -4.19
CA VAL A 16 -4.15 -12.98 -4.13
C VAL A 16 -5.15 -12.17 -4.96
N GLU A 17 -4.97 -10.85 -5.06
CA GLU A 17 -5.91 -9.95 -5.75
C GLU A 17 -5.18 -8.80 -6.46
N LEU A 18 -5.77 -8.32 -7.57
CA LEU A 18 -5.25 -7.21 -8.38
C LEU A 18 -6.28 -6.10 -8.54
N VAL A 19 -6.15 -5.06 -7.71
CA VAL A 19 -7.04 -3.89 -7.73
C VAL A 19 -6.49 -2.81 -8.67
N SER A 20 -7.34 -2.28 -9.56
CA SER A 20 -6.94 -1.25 -10.53
C SER A 20 -7.69 0.06 -10.32
N ALA A 21 -6.94 1.17 -10.32
CA ALA A 21 -7.52 2.52 -10.36
C ALA A 21 -8.41 2.77 -11.61
N HIS A 22 -8.24 1.96 -12.65
CA HIS A 22 -9.07 2.02 -13.85
C HIS A 22 -10.54 1.68 -13.55
N ASP A 23 -10.80 0.80 -12.60
CA ASP A 23 -12.11 0.20 -12.35
C ASP A 23 -13.12 1.26 -11.86
N ILE A 24 -12.61 2.22 -11.06
CA ILE A 24 -13.39 3.34 -10.54
C ILE A 24 -13.05 4.70 -11.17
N ARG A 25 -12.10 4.73 -12.12
CA ARG A 25 -11.60 5.95 -12.81
C ARG A 25 -11.11 7.05 -11.86
N THR A 26 -10.52 6.67 -10.74
CA THR A 26 -10.04 7.57 -9.69
C THR A 26 -8.60 7.24 -9.37
N LEU A 27 -7.75 8.27 -9.27
CA LEU A 27 -6.32 8.10 -8.99
C LEU A 27 -6.00 8.41 -7.52
N LYS A 28 -4.92 7.79 -7.05
CA LYS A 28 -4.28 8.17 -5.78
C LYS A 28 -3.95 9.68 -5.81
N PRO A 29 -4.03 10.40 -4.67
CA PRO A 29 -4.33 9.89 -3.32
C PRO A 29 -5.82 10.01 -2.92
N ALA A 30 -6.75 10.03 -3.88
CA ALA A 30 -8.18 10.08 -3.55
C ALA A 30 -8.60 8.88 -2.70
N ARG A 31 -9.38 9.15 -1.64
CA ARG A 31 -9.75 8.18 -0.59
C ARG A 31 -10.47 6.97 -1.17
N GLU A 32 -11.32 7.22 -2.16
CA GLU A 32 -12.20 6.26 -2.82
C GLU A 32 -11.43 5.09 -3.44
N LEU A 33 -10.19 5.30 -3.87
CA LEU A 33 -9.35 4.23 -4.41
C LEU A 33 -8.88 3.23 -3.35
N TYR A 34 -8.57 3.72 -2.15
CA TYR A 34 -8.18 2.86 -1.04
C TYR A 34 -9.40 2.14 -0.45
N GLU A 35 -10.55 2.81 -0.36
CA GLU A 35 -11.82 2.18 0.05
C GLU A 35 -12.26 1.10 -0.94
N HIS A 36 -12.07 1.33 -2.25
CA HIS A 36 -12.28 0.31 -3.27
C HIS A 36 -11.34 -0.88 -3.08
N ALA A 37 -10.04 -0.63 -2.87
CA ALA A 37 -9.09 -1.71 -2.60
C ALA A 37 -9.48 -2.54 -1.37
N ALA A 38 -9.91 -1.89 -0.28
CA ALA A 38 -10.40 -2.56 0.92
C ALA A 38 -11.63 -3.45 0.63
N THR A 39 -12.55 -2.94 -0.20
CA THR A 39 -13.74 -3.69 -0.63
C THR A 39 -13.38 -4.93 -1.45
N GLU A 40 -12.48 -4.81 -2.42
CA GLU A 40 -12.07 -5.94 -3.28
C GLU A 40 -11.34 -7.03 -2.48
N VAL A 41 -10.49 -6.66 -1.52
CA VAL A 41 -9.80 -7.64 -0.65
C VAL A 41 -10.69 -8.18 0.48
N GLY A 42 -11.88 -7.61 0.69
CA GLY A 42 -12.86 -8.10 1.66
C GLY A 42 -12.54 -7.82 3.13
N HIS A 43 -11.69 -6.82 3.42
CA HIS A 43 -11.32 -6.42 4.78
C HIS A 43 -11.66 -4.95 5.05
N PRO A 44 -12.02 -4.59 6.30
CA PRO A 44 -12.18 -3.19 6.67
C PRO A 44 -10.83 -2.45 6.59
N PRO A 45 -10.80 -1.15 6.25
CA PRO A 45 -9.55 -0.41 6.08
C PRO A 45 -8.59 -0.50 7.27
N GLU A 46 -9.10 -0.49 8.49
CA GLU A 46 -8.31 -0.58 9.72
C GLU A 46 -7.54 -1.91 9.90
N GLU A 47 -7.91 -2.96 9.16
CA GLU A 47 -7.21 -4.26 9.14
C GLU A 47 -6.19 -4.36 7.98
N ILE A 48 -6.00 -3.29 7.20
CA ILE A 48 -5.15 -3.30 6.01
C ILE A 48 -3.87 -2.50 6.24
N ALA A 49 -2.74 -3.17 6.02
CA ALA A 49 -1.42 -2.54 5.91
C ALA A 49 -1.12 -2.16 4.46
N HIS A 50 -1.08 -0.86 4.16
CA HIS A 50 -0.73 -0.33 2.85
C HIS A 50 0.76 0.03 2.77
N VAL A 51 1.51 -0.73 1.98
CA VAL A 51 2.98 -0.62 1.88
C VAL A 51 3.38 0.06 0.58
N THR A 52 4.15 1.15 0.65
CA THR A 52 4.62 1.87 -0.56
C THR A 52 5.84 2.73 -0.26
N CYS A 53 6.65 3.03 -1.29
CA CYS A 53 7.82 3.91 -1.19
C CYS A 53 7.52 5.39 -1.49
N HIS A 54 6.25 5.75 -1.70
CA HIS A 54 5.84 7.10 -2.02
C HIS A 54 4.99 7.71 -0.89
N TRP A 55 5.51 8.73 -0.21
CA TRP A 55 4.88 9.31 0.98
C TRP A 55 3.43 9.76 0.75
N LEU A 56 3.09 10.29 -0.42
CA LEU A 56 1.73 10.75 -0.72
C LEU A 56 0.73 9.58 -0.81
N ASP A 57 1.20 8.42 -1.24
CA ASP A 57 0.42 7.18 -1.32
C ASP A 57 0.18 6.59 0.08
N VAL A 58 1.21 6.64 0.97
CA VAL A 58 1.04 6.31 2.39
C VAL A 58 -0.01 7.20 3.06
N GLN A 59 0.08 8.52 2.87
CA GLN A 59 -0.88 9.46 3.46
C GLN A 59 -2.30 9.26 2.92
N GLY A 60 -2.44 8.94 1.63
CA GLY A 60 -3.74 8.62 1.04
C GLY A 60 -4.40 7.41 1.70
N ALA A 61 -3.63 6.34 1.92
CA ALA A 61 -4.10 5.14 2.61
C ALA A 61 -4.48 5.42 4.08
N MET A 62 -3.64 6.17 4.80
CA MET A 62 -3.93 6.56 6.18
C MET A 62 -5.20 7.40 6.30
N ASN A 63 -5.46 8.31 5.33
CA ASN A 63 -6.69 9.09 5.28
C ASN A 63 -7.95 8.23 5.00
N ALA A 64 -7.77 7.03 4.44
CA ALA A 64 -8.83 6.05 4.27
C ALA A 64 -9.00 5.11 5.49
N GLY A 65 -8.18 5.26 6.53
CA GLY A 65 -8.24 4.45 7.76
C GLY A 65 -7.26 3.28 7.81
N MET A 66 -6.40 3.11 6.80
CA MET A 66 -5.42 2.01 6.74
C MET A 66 -4.18 2.26 7.59
N GLN A 67 -3.46 1.19 7.94
CA GLN A 67 -2.10 1.28 8.48
C GLN A 67 -1.14 1.65 7.34
N GLY A 68 -0.56 2.84 7.38
CA GLY A 68 0.37 3.32 6.36
C GLY A 68 1.80 2.87 6.65
N ILE A 69 2.38 2.04 5.78
CA ILE A 69 3.75 1.56 5.90
C ILE A 69 4.62 2.21 4.83
N PHE A 70 5.59 3.01 5.28
CA PHE A 70 6.55 3.64 4.40
C PHE A 70 7.76 2.73 4.19
N LEU A 71 7.96 2.29 2.94
CA LEU A 71 9.12 1.50 2.52
C LEU A 71 10.25 2.44 2.09
N ASP A 72 11.14 2.79 3.03
CA ASP A 72 12.23 3.73 2.83
C ASP A 72 13.44 3.06 2.16
N ARG A 73 13.50 3.17 0.83
CA ARG A 73 14.66 2.74 0.03
C ARG A 73 15.69 3.86 -0.19
N GLY A 74 15.60 4.96 0.56
CA GLY A 74 16.50 6.11 0.49
C GLY A 74 16.29 7.08 -0.70
N ALA A 75 15.32 6.81 -1.57
CA ALA A 75 15.05 7.63 -2.76
C ALA A 75 14.17 8.86 -2.48
N VAL A 76 13.33 8.78 -1.45
CA VAL A 76 12.32 9.79 -1.12
C VAL A 76 12.34 9.99 0.39
N GLN A 77 12.39 11.24 0.84
CA GLN A 77 12.32 11.54 2.27
C GLN A 77 10.87 11.73 2.70
N TRP A 78 10.55 11.29 3.91
CA TRP A 78 9.27 11.62 4.52
C TRP A 78 9.16 13.15 4.72
N PRO A 79 8.03 13.79 4.39
CA PRO A 79 7.86 15.22 4.58
C PRO A 79 7.93 15.61 6.07
N SER A 80 8.44 16.79 6.37
CA SER A 80 8.47 17.34 7.73
C SER A 80 7.11 17.83 8.24
N PHE A 81 6.03 17.45 7.57
CA PHE A 81 4.66 17.87 7.86
C PHE A 81 3.69 16.69 7.72
N GLY A 82 2.55 16.80 8.40
CA GLY A 82 1.57 15.72 8.49
C GLY A 82 1.96 14.65 9.51
N PRO A 83 1.08 13.67 9.73
CA PRO A 83 1.37 12.55 10.63
C PRO A 83 2.54 11.71 10.10
N PRO A 84 3.29 11.03 10.98
CA PRO A 84 4.23 9.99 10.57
C PRO A 84 3.47 8.76 10.04
N PRO A 85 4.12 7.89 9.24
CA PRO A 85 3.54 6.61 8.86
C PRO A 85 3.33 5.74 10.12
N THR A 86 2.43 4.76 10.04
CA THR A 86 2.24 3.76 11.11
C THR A 86 3.53 2.99 11.37
N LEU A 87 4.27 2.66 10.31
CA LEU A 87 5.57 2.00 10.39
C LEU A 87 6.47 2.49 9.25
N THR A 88 7.77 2.57 9.50
CA THR A 88 8.79 2.72 8.46
C THR A 88 9.69 1.49 8.49
N VAL A 89 9.97 0.94 7.32
CA VAL A 89 10.86 -0.21 7.10
C VAL A 89 11.74 0.07 5.89
N ASP A 90 12.93 -0.53 5.81
CA ASP A 90 13.83 -0.38 4.66
C ASP A 90 13.66 -1.48 3.59
N SER A 91 12.99 -2.58 3.96
CA SER A 91 12.86 -3.78 3.15
C SER A 91 11.54 -4.52 3.42
N ILE A 92 11.16 -5.42 2.49
CA ILE A 92 10.02 -6.31 2.70
C ILE A 92 10.39 -7.38 3.74
N ASP A 93 11.65 -7.79 3.81
CA ASP A 93 12.14 -8.71 4.84
C ASP A 93 11.98 -8.12 6.25
N GLU A 94 12.38 -6.85 6.47
CA GLU A 94 12.13 -6.18 7.75
C GLU A 94 10.62 -6.11 8.05
N LEU A 95 9.78 -5.84 7.05
CA LEU A 95 8.32 -5.87 7.25
C LEU A 95 7.82 -7.25 7.73
N CYS A 96 8.31 -8.34 7.13
CA CYS A 96 7.97 -9.69 7.55
C CYS A 96 8.39 -9.93 9.01
N ASP A 97 9.61 -9.58 9.38
CA ASP A 97 10.10 -9.71 10.77
C ASP A 97 9.21 -8.94 11.76
N ARG A 98 8.67 -7.79 11.35
CA ARG A 98 7.77 -6.96 12.17
C ARG A 98 6.36 -7.54 12.32
N LEU A 99 5.89 -8.32 11.34
CA LEU A 99 4.56 -8.95 11.39
C LEU A 99 4.56 -10.24 12.22
N GLU A 100 5.71 -10.89 12.37
CA GLU A 100 5.88 -12.10 13.19
C GLU A 100 6.12 -11.83 14.67
N ALA A 101 6.47 -10.59 15.03
CA ALA A 101 6.80 -10.15 16.39
C ALA A 101 5.58 -9.84 17.26
#